data_AF-A0A3M1GRH1-F1
#
_entry.id   AF-A0A3M1GRH1-F1
#
_cell.length_a   1.000
_cell.length_b   1.000
_cell.length_c   1.000
_cell.angle_alpha   90.00
_cell.angle_beta   90.00
_cell.angle_gamma   90.00
#
_symmetry.space_group_name_H-M   'P 1'
#
loop_
_entity.id
_entity.type
_entity.pdbx_description
1 polymer ?
#
loop_
_entity_poly.entity_id
_entity_poly.type
_entity_poly.pdbx_seq_one_letter_code
_entity_poly.pdbx_strand_id
1 'polypeptide(L)' 'MNYPNVGFRDAILEAMPDGRFRLTDPKDNSPVCRIEFHNRKAARNWGHSRGFRILEKQSPTSAAFPRPGS' A
#
# COMPACT_ATOMS: atom_id res chain seq x y z
N MET A 1 5.88 -28.29 6.79
CA MET A 1 6.37 -27.04 7.43
C MET A 1 5.16 -26.15 7.71
N ASN A 2 4.80 -25.99 8.98
CA ASN A 2 3.76 -25.07 9.41
C ASN A 2 4.45 -23.71 9.64
N TYR A 3 4.27 -22.74 8.75
CA TYR A 3 4.78 -21.39 8.99
C TYR A 3 3.93 -20.81 10.13
N PRO A 4 4.47 -20.66 11.35
CA PRO A 4 3.70 -20.18 12.48
C PRO A 4 3.18 -18.80 12.07
N ASN A 5 1.86 -18.64 12.04
CA ASN A 5 1.09 -17.41 11.81
C ASN A 5 1.94 -16.14 12.01
N VAL A 6 2.76 -15.79 11.01
CA VAL A 6 3.61 -14.61 11.07
C VAL A 6 2.60 -13.53 10.78
N GLY A 7 2.05 -12.91 11.83
CA GLY A 7 1.02 -11.89 11.70
C GLY A 7 1.49 -10.92 10.64
N PHE A 8 0.91 -11.04 9.43
CA PHE A 8 1.34 -10.26 8.29
C PHE A 8 1.14 -8.81 8.72
N ARG A 9 2.25 -8.10 8.92
CA ARG A 9 2.15 -6.69 9.26
C ARG A 9 1.58 -6.01 8.03
N ASP A 10 0.39 -5.46 8.15
CA ASP A 10 -0.18 -4.69 7.08
C ASP A 10 0.63 -3.39 6.92
N ALA A 11 0.81 -2.93 5.69
CA ALA A 11 1.44 -1.65 5.41
C ALA A 11 0.64 -0.94 4.31
N ILE A 12 0.30 0.32 4.55
CA ILE A 12 -0.40 1.17 3.59
C ILE A 12 0.63 1.80 2.67
N LEU A 13 0.45 1.57 1.37
CA LEU A 13 1.14 2.33 0.36
C LEU A 13 0.47 3.70 0.19
N GLU A 14 1.22 4.74 0.50
CA GLU A 14 0.78 6.12 0.36
C GLU A 14 1.58 6.82 -0.75
N ALA A 15 0.86 7.41 -1.70
CA ALA A 15 1.45 8.27 -2.73
C ALA A 15 1.60 9.68 -2.18
N MET A 16 2.81 10.22 -2.25
CA MET A 16 3.14 11.56 -1.85
C MET A 16 2.94 12.56 -3.00
N PRO A 17 2.67 13.85 -2.71
CA PRO A 17 2.39 14.86 -3.73
C PRO A 17 3.58 15.17 -4.65
N ASP A 18 4.79 14.80 -4.25
CA ASP A 18 6.02 14.88 -5.04
C ASP A 18 6.17 13.73 -6.06
N GLY A 19 5.20 12.80 -6.11
CA GLY A 19 5.21 11.63 -6.99
C GLY A 19 5.95 10.42 -6.42
N ARG A 20 6.46 10.50 -5.17
CA ARG A 20 7.07 9.36 -4.48
C ARG A 20 6.01 8.52 -3.77
N PHE A 21 6.42 7.34 -3.32
CA PHE A 21 5.59 6.41 -2.58
C PHE A 21 6.28 6.04 -1.28
N ARG A 22 5.52 5.98 -0.19
CA ARG A 22 5.99 5.54 1.13
C ARG A 22 5.10 4.43 1.67
N LEU A 23 5.68 3.61 2.55
CA LEU A 23 4.95 2.60 3.30
C LEU A 23 4.73 3.10 4.72
N THR A 24 3.48 3.10 5.16
CA THR A 24 3.05 3.52 6.50
C THR A 24 2.29 2.41 7.19
N ASP A 25 2.35 2.35 8.51
CA ASP A 25 1.62 1.36 9.28
C ASP A 25 0.13 1.74 9.32
N PRO A 26 -0.81 0.83 9.03
CA PRO A 26 -2.23 1.15 9.04
C PRO A 26 -2.76 1.51 10.42
N LYS A 27 -2.11 1.07 11.50
CA LYS A 27 -2.59 1.28 12.87
C LYS A 27 -2.26 2.68 13.37
N ASP A 28 -1.04 3.13 13.13
CA ASP A 28 -0.50 4.37 13.70
C ASP A 28 -0.07 5.39 12.64
N ASN A 29 -0.28 5.12 11.34
CA ASN A 29 0.22 5.91 10.19
C ASN A 29 1.73 6.21 10.24
N SER A 30 2.47 5.45 11.05
CA SER A 30 3.90 5.64 11.24
C SER A 30 4.66 5.08 10.02
N PRO A 31 5.73 5.73 9.55
CA PRO A 31 6.49 5.22 8.42
C PRO A 31 7.11 3.87 8.76
N VAL A 32 6.74 2.83 8.00
CA VAL A 32 7.31 1.48 8.13
C VAL A 32 8.79 1.49 7.77
N CYS A 33 9.16 2.37 6.84
CA CYS A 33 10.53 2.60 6.43
C CYS A 33 10.77 4.07 6.08
N ARG A 34 12.03 4.49 6.21
CA ARG A 34 12.52 5.80 5.72
C ARG A 34 12.83 5.81 4.22
N ILE A 35 12.54 4.71 3.52
CA ILE A 35 12.80 4.56 2.09
C ILE A 35 11.65 5.18 1.33
N GLU A 36 11.97 6.13 0.47
CA GLU A 36 11.03 6.73 -0.48
C GLU A 36 11.19 6.04 -1.83
N PHE A 37 10.10 5.50 -2.33
CA PHE A 37 10.11 4.75 -3.59
C PHE A 37 9.62 5.65 -4.71
N HIS A 38 10.35 5.72 -5.82
CA HIS A 38 9.91 6.46 -7.00
C HIS A 38 8.87 5.67 -7.83
N ASN A 39 8.66 4.39 -7.48
CA ASN A 39 7.75 3.52 -8.19
C ASN A 39 6.93 2.69 -7.19
N ARG A 40 5.61 2.70 -7.38
CA ARG A 40 4.63 1.89 -6.66
C ARG A 40 5.01 0.41 -6.60
N LYS A 41 5.48 -0.16 -7.72
CA LYS A 41 5.86 -1.57 -7.81
C LYS A 41 7.08 -1.89 -6.93
N ALA A 42 8.03 -0.95 -6.83
CA ALA A 42 9.23 -1.11 -6.01
C ALA A 42 8.87 -1.12 -4.51
N ALA A 43 8.02 -0.18 -4.08
CA ALA A 43 7.51 -0.14 -2.71
C ALA A 43 6.77 -1.44 -2.35
N ARG A 44 5.91 -1.92 -3.24
CA ARG A 44 5.17 -3.16 -3.05
C ARG A 44 6.11 -4.36 -2.94
N ASN A 45 7.03 -4.54 -3.88
CA ASN A 45 8.00 -5.64 -3.84
C ASN A 45 8.83 -5.61 -2.55
N TRP A 46 9.32 -4.44 -2.15
CA TRP A 46 10.08 -4.31 -0.90
C TRP A 46 9.27 -4.75 0.32
N GLY A 47 8.01 -4.30 0.42
CA GLY A 47 7.14 -4.67 1.52
C GLY A 47 6.82 -6.17 1.54
N HIS A 48 6.52 -6.77 0.38
CA HIS A 48 6.32 -8.21 0.25
C HIS A 48 7.58 -9.00 0.65
N SER A 49 8.77 -8.58 0.23
CA SER A 49 10.04 -9.22 0.61
C SER A 49 10.33 -9.15 2.10
N ARG A 50 9.72 -8.19 2.81
CA ARG A 50 9.83 -8.01 4.26
C ARG A 50 8.70 -8.69 5.05
N GLY A 51 7.77 -9.36 4.36
CA GLY A 51 6.63 -10.03 4.99
C GLY A 51 5.46 -9.09 5.31
N PHE A 52 5.42 -7.90 4.73
CA PHE A 52 4.28 -7.00 4.87
C PHE A 52 3.21 -7.29 3.82
N ARG A 53 1.95 -7.14 4.22
CA ARG A 53 0.81 -7.14 3.30
C ARG A 53 0.52 -5.69 2.89
N ILE A 54 0.73 -5.39 1.60
CA ILE A 54 0.60 -4.02 1.10
C ILE A 54 -0.85 -3.71 0.76
N LEU A 55 -1.44 -2.79 1.51
CA LEU A 55 -2.76 -2.23 1.28
C LEU A 55 -2.58 -0.93 0.49
N GLU A 56 -3.12 -0.86 -0.72
CA GLU A 56 -3.22 0.43 -1.39
C GLU A 56 -4.35 1.22 -0.75
N LYS A 57 -4.06 2.45 -0.30
CA LYS A 57 -5.10 3.41 0.03
C LYS A 57 -5.81 3.73 -1.29
N GLN A 58 -6.85 2.96 -1.62
CA GLN A 58 -7.73 3.27 -2.74
C GLN A 58 -8.20 4.69 -2.49
N SER A 59 -7.67 5.64 -3.28
CA SER A 59 -8.40 6.85 -3.58
C SER A 59 -9.80 6.39 -3.98
N PRO A 60 -10.88 6.97 -3.45
CA PRO A 60 -12.23 6.54 -3.80
C PRO A 60 -12.34 6.62 -5.32
N THR A 61 -12.23 5.47 -5.98
CA THR A 61 -12.38 5.36 -7.42
C THR A 61 -13.76 5.89 -7.67
N SER A 62 -13.80 6.98 -8.45
CA SER A 62 -15.00 7.65 -8.94
C SER A 62 -16.19 6.73 -8.89
N ALA A 63 -17.17 7.13 -8.08
CA ALA A 63 -18.53 6.64 -8.16
C ALA A 63 -18.86 6.35 -9.63
N ALA A 64 -19.31 5.12 -9.86
CA ALA A 64 -19.84 4.62 -11.11
C ALA A 64 -20.40 5.77 -11.97
N PHE A 65 -19.79 6.04 -13.12
CA PHE A 65 -20.49 6.75 -14.17
C PHE A 65 -21.71 5.89 -14.51
N PRO A 66 -22.97 6.33 -14.26
CA PRO A 66 -24.11 5.62 -14.78
C PRO A 66 -23.98 5.62 -16.30
N ARG A 67 -24.04 4.42 -16.91
CA ARG A 67 -24.07 4.31 -18.38
C ARG A 67 -25.20 5.19 -18.91
N PRO A 68 -24.96 6.07 -19.90
CA PRO A 68 -26.05 6.82 -20.50
C PRO A 68 -26.92 5.88 -21.33
N GLY A 69 -28.21 5.85 -21.00
CA GLY A 69 -29.33 5.56 -21.91
C GLY A 69 -29.42 4.14 -22.51
N SER A 70 -30.43 3.40 -22.09
CA SER A 70 -31.21 2.53 -22.98
C SER A 70 -32.65 2.99 -22.98
#